data_AF-A0A2G6IX40-F1
#
_entry.id   AF-A0A2G6IX40-F1
#
_cell.length_a   1.000
_cell.length_b   1.000
_cell.length_c   1.000
_cell.angle_alpha   90.00
_cell.angle_beta   90.00
_cell.angle_gamma   90.00
#
_symmetry.space_group_name_H-M   'P 1'
#
loop_
_entity.id
_entity.type
_entity.pdbx_description
1 polymer ?
#
loop_
_entity_poly.entity_id
_entity_poly.type
_entity_poly.pdbx_seq_one_letter_code
_entity_poly.pdbx_strand_id
1 'polypeptide(L)'
;MKKFLGITALAVVFSAGSVLANECGSNYWPGTLPEHEPNSVAVSDLNDFLATFPTAEGIKFDVEVKPGELWIDVLEYPGEVTVAAASRILFIIGRIADGEFGSLVLADAGEGLFRISEDDIRSIGCQFVWGVEGRGQNPIALLREFADALTYYDTGHRVALPFNGSLLGDTHKALDMLNEAVNPQWVLRTVEVK
;
A
#
# COMPACT_ATOMS: atom_id res chain seq x y z
N MET A 1 -62.54 -19.81 27.72
CA MET A 1 -62.00 -18.90 26.67
C MET A 1 -60.50 -18.75 26.91
N LYS A 2 -59.66 -19.47 26.16
CA LYS A 2 -58.19 -19.41 26.31
C LYS A 2 -57.63 -18.50 25.21
N LYS A 3 -56.96 -17.42 25.62
CA LYS A 3 -56.43 -16.38 24.73
C LYS A 3 -55.14 -16.87 24.08
N PHE A 4 -55.08 -16.68 22.76
CA PHE A 4 -53.90 -16.77 21.90
C PHE A 4 -52.82 -15.79 22.35
N LEU A 5 -51.56 -16.23 22.38
CA LEU A 5 -50.38 -15.37 22.36
C LEU A 5 -49.51 -15.88 21.21
N GLY A 6 -49.67 -15.23 20.05
CA GLY A 6 -48.80 -15.44 18.89
C GLY A 6 -47.46 -14.78 19.15
N ILE A 7 -46.39 -15.56 19.00
CA ILE A 7 -45.01 -15.08 19.06
C ILE A 7 -44.67 -14.60 17.65
N THR A 8 -44.62 -13.28 17.46
CA THR A 8 -44.13 -12.66 16.23
C THR A 8 -42.61 -12.64 16.29
N ALA A 9 -41.95 -13.50 15.52
CA ALA A 9 -40.50 -13.44 15.32
C ALA A 9 -40.16 -12.24 14.45
N LEU A 10 -39.55 -11.22 15.04
CA LEU A 10 -39.00 -10.07 14.33
C LEU A 10 -37.67 -10.50 13.70
N ALA A 11 -37.70 -10.83 12.41
CA ALA A 11 -36.49 -11.08 11.63
C ALA A 11 -35.76 -9.75 11.44
N VAL A 12 -34.71 -9.53 12.21
CA VAL A 12 -33.75 -8.43 11.98
C VAL A 12 -32.92 -8.85 10.77
N VAL A 13 -33.29 -8.35 9.60
CA VAL A 13 -32.43 -8.42 8.42
C VAL A 13 -31.31 -7.41 8.66
N PHE A 14 -30.14 -7.91 9.10
CA PHE A 14 -28.91 -7.14 9.00
C PHE A 14 -28.61 -6.96 7.51
N SER A 15 -29.04 -5.84 6.95
CA SER A 15 -28.44 -5.32 5.73
C SER A 15 -27.02 -4.89 6.10
N ALA A 16 -26.05 -5.76 5.86
CA ALA A 16 -24.66 -5.35 5.72
C ALA A 16 -24.59 -4.47 4.46
N GLY A 17 -24.83 -3.18 4.64
CA GLY A 17 -24.53 -2.20 3.61
C GLY A 17 -23.02 -2.14 3.49
N SER A 18 -22.47 -2.69 2.41
CA SER A 18 -21.12 -2.41 1.95
C SER A 18 -21.05 -0.94 1.56
N VAL A 19 -20.82 -0.09 2.55
CA VAL A 19 -20.39 1.29 2.38
C VAL A 19 -18.87 1.25 2.24
N LEU A 20 -18.38 0.83 1.08
CA LEU A 20 -17.05 1.27 0.62
C LEU A 20 -17.30 2.52 -0.23
N ALA A 21 -17.75 3.57 0.46
CA ALA A 21 -17.89 4.89 -0.10
C ALA A 21 -16.49 5.43 -0.35
N ASN A 22 -16.01 5.35 -1.59
CA ASN A 22 -14.92 6.16 -2.16
C ASN A 22 -13.89 6.58 -1.09
N GLU A 23 -13.10 5.63 -0.59
CA GLU A 23 -12.47 5.71 0.75
C GLU A 23 -11.46 6.84 0.92
N CYS A 24 -10.85 7.30 -0.18
CA CYS A 24 -10.05 8.51 -0.10
C CYS A 24 -10.92 9.72 0.30
N GLY A 25 -12.21 9.78 -0.04
CA GLY A 25 -13.09 10.88 0.28
C GLY A 25 -12.86 12.10 -0.64
N SER A 26 -13.74 13.11 -0.54
CA SER A 26 -13.77 14.25 -1.47
C SER A 26 -12.56 15.18 -1.41
N ASN A 27 -11.67 14.98 -0.43
CA ASN A 27 -10.50 15.83 -0.18
C ASN A 27 -9.26 15.39 -0.98
N TYR A 28 -9.35 14.29 -1.72
CA TYR A 28 -8.23 13.70 -2.45
C TYR A 28 -8.49 13.72 -3.94
N TRP A 29 -7.41 13.72 -4.73
CA TRP A 29 -7.51 13.94 -6.16
C TRP A 29 -8.09 12.71 -6.86
N PRO A 30 -9.02 12.86 -7.83
CA PRO A 30 -9.50 11.73 -8.63
C PRO A 30 -8.34 11.16 -9.46
N GLY A 31 -8.45 9.88 -9.80
CA GLY A 31 -7.51 9.25 -10.73
C GLY A 31 -7.51 9.97 -12.08
N THR A 32 -6.39 9.91 -12.80
CA THR A 32 -6.33 10.44 -14.18
C THR A 32 -6.93 9.46 -15.19
N LEU A 33 -7.02 8.17 -14.83
CA LEU A 33 -7.61 7.07 -15.60
C LEU A 33 -8.46 6.19 -14.66
N PRO A 34 -9.45 5.43 -15.16
CA PRO A 34 -10.28 4.55 -14.33
C PRO A 34 -9.49 3.56 -13.46
N GLU A 35 -8.41 3.00 -13.99
CA GLU A 35 -7.48 2.10 -13.30
C GLU A 35 -6.59 2.78 -12.25
N HIS A 36 -6.68 4.11 -12.13
CA HIS A 36 -6.02 4.89 -11.07
C HIS A 36 -6.99 5.26 -9.95
N GLU A 37 -8.26 4.91 -10.07
CA GLU A 37 -9.25 5.18 -9.03
C GLU A 37 -9.00 4.30 -7.80
N PRO A 38 -9.37 4.79 -6.60
CA PRO A 38 -9.30 3.97 -5.41
C PRO A 38 -10.10 2.67 -5.57
N ASN A 39 -9.56 1.57 -5.06
CA ASN A 39 -10.22 0.26 -5.08
C ASN A 39 -10.68 -0.16 -6.49
N SER A 40 -9.84 0.12 -7.51
CA SER A 40 -10.13 -0.19 -8.91
C SER A 40 -9.59 -1.55 -9.37
N VAL A 41 -8.69 -2.17 -8.60
CA VAL A 41 -8.05 -3.45 -8.93
C VAL A 41 -8.17 -4.40 -7.76
N ALA A 42 -8.91 -5.51 -7.92
CA ALA A 42 -9.02 -6.54 -6.89
C ALA A 42 -7.64 -7.05 -6.47
N VAL A 43 -7.43 -7.32 -5.18
CA VAL A 43 -6.16 -7.86 -4.68
C VAL A 43 -5.73 -9.15 -5.38
N SER A 44 -6.68 -9.96 -5.85
CA SER A 44 -6.42 -11.17 -6.64
C SER A 44 -5.83 -10.89 -8.01
N ASP A 45 -6.07 -9.70 -8.55
CA ASP A 45 -5.74 -9.32 -9.92
C ASP A 45 -4.53 -8.37 -9.97
N LEU A 46 -4.01 -7.95 -8.81
CA LEU A 46 -2.87 -7.03 -8.69
C LEU A 46 -1.62 -7.55 -9.39
N ASN A 47 -1.34 -8.85 -9.33
CA ASN A 47 -0.18 -9.44 -9.99
C ASN A 47 -0.22 -9.21 -11.51
N ASP A 48 -1.34 -9.58 -12.12
CA ASP A 48 -1.56 -9.47 -13.57
C ASP A 48 -1.64 -7.99 -14.01
N PHE A 49 -2.23 -7.14 -13.17
CA PHE A 49 -2.24 -5.71 -13.39
C PHE A 49 -0.82 -5.15 -13.45
N LEU A 50 0.00 -5.36 -12.41
CA LEU A 50 1.36 -4.83 -12.33
C LEU A 50 2.26 -5.33 -13.46
N ALA A 51 2.09 -6.58 -13.90
CA ALA A 51 2.83 -7.16 -15.01
C ALA A 51 2.63 -6.43 -16.35
N THR A 52 1.48 -5.75 -16.51
CA THR A 52 1.14 -5.00 -17.74
C THR A 52 1.14 -3.49 -17.54
N PHE A 53 1.35 -3.03 -16.30
CA PHE A 53 1.14 -1.64 -15.93
C PHE A 53 2.33 -0.75 -16.35
N PRO A 54 2.15 0.22 -17.26
CA PRO A 54 3.26 0.99 -17.81
C PRO A 54 4.06 1.79 -16.76
N THR A 55 3.41 2.21 -15.67
CA THR A 55 4.06 2.99 -14.60
C THR A 55 4.96 2.14 -13.70
N ALA A 56 4.92 0.81 -13.81
CA ALA A 56 5.89 -0.06 -13.16
C ALA A 56 7.30 0.07 -13.77
N GLU A 57 7.47 0.81 -14.88
CA GLU A 57 8.76 1.15 -15.48
C GLU A 57 9.66 -0.07 -15.78
N GLY A 58 9.05 -1.26 -15.95
CA GLY A 58 9.75 -2.52 -16.21
C GLY A 58 10.16 -3.30 -14.96
N ILE A 59 9.86 -2.80 -13.75
CA ILE A 59 10.02 -3.56 -12.51
C ILE A 59 9.01 -4.71 -12.51
N LYS A 60 9.48 -5.93 -12.24
CA LYS A 60 8.61 -7.10 -12.10
C LYS A 60 8.37 -7.40 -10.64
N PHE A 61 7.11 -7.50 -10.28
CA PHE A 61 6.67 -7.87 -8.95
C PHE A 61 6.07 -9.28 -8.96
N ASP A 62 6.21 -9.98 -7.84
CA ASP A 62 5.34 -11.09 -7.47
C ASP A 62 4.38 -10.60 -6.38
N VAL A 63 3.09 -10.88 -6.55
CA VAL A 63 2.07 -10.50 -5.58
C VAL A 63 1.38 -11.75 -5.04
N GLU A 64 1.53 -11.99 -3.74
CA GLU A 64 0.91 -13.13 -3.06
C GLU A 64 -0.10 -12.64 -2.02
N VAL A 65 -1.34 -13.11 -2.12
CA VAL A 65 -2.38 -12.83 -1.12
C VAL A 65 -2.38 -13.95 -0.08
N LYS A 66 -2.02 -13.61 1.17
CA LYS A 66 -2.10 -14.49 2.33
C LYS A 66 -3.26 -14.06 3.23
N PRO A 67 -3.71 -14.92 4.18
CA PRO A 67 -4.79 -14.54 5.09
C PRO A 67 -4.46 -13.26 5.87
N GLY A 68 -5.13 -12.16 5.50
CA GLY A 68 -4.93 -10.85 6.14
C GLY A 68 -3.58 -10.21 5.85
N GLU A 69 -2.92 -10.56 4.74
CA GLU A 69 -1.68 -9.91 4.30
C GLU A 69 -1.57 -9.89 2.76
N LEU A 70 -1.08 -8.77 2.21
CA LEU A 70 -0.72 -8.63 0.79
C LEU A 70 0.80 -8.56 0.66
N TRP A 71 1.41 -9.60 0.08
CA TRP A 71 2.87 -9.72 -0.03
C TRP A 71 3.34 -9.23 -1.39
N ILE A 72 4.34 -8.36 -1.40
CA ILE A 72 4.93 -7.76 -2.60
C ILE A 72 6.44 -8.07 -2.61
N ASP A 73 6.86 -8.87 -3.58
CA ASP A 73 8.26 -9.21 -3.85
C ASP A 73 8.72 -8.58 -5.16
N VAL A 74 9.99 -8.16 -5.24
CA VAL A 74 10.60 -7.57 -6.43
C VAL A 74 11.47 -8.62 -7.10
N LEU A 75 11.01 -9.16 -8.23
CA LEU A 75 11.70 -10.23 -8.96
C LEU A 75 12.78 -9.72 -9.91
N GLU A 76 12.49 -8.65 -10.63
CA GLU A 76 13.42 -8.04 -11.60
C GLU A 76 13.38 -6.52 -11.48
N TYR A 77 14.56 -5.90 -11.51
CA TYR A 77 14.71 -4.46 -11.47
C TYR A 77 15.49 -3.96 -12.70
N PRO A 78 14.92 -3.04 -13.50
CA PRO A 78 15.67 -2.40 -14.56
C PRO A 78 16.73 -1.47 -13.96
N GLY A 79 18.01 -1.67 -14.32
CA GLY A 79 19.14 -0.95 -13.72
C GLY A 79 19.15 0.57 -13.96
N GLU A 80 18.35 1.05 -14.92
CA GLU A 80 18.22 2.48 -15.27
C GLU A 80 17.17 3.23 -14.43
N VAL A 81 16.37 2.52 -13.63
CA VAL A 81 15.29 3.09 -12.82
C VAL A 81 15.76 3.39 -11.41
N THR A 82 15.29 4.50 -10.82
CA THR A 82 15.63 4.84 -9.43
C THR A 82 14.94 3.89 -8.46
N VAL A 83 15.57 3.52 -7.34
CA VAL A 83 14.92 2.66 -6.33
C VAL A 83 13.62 3.25 -5.76
N ALA A 84 13.48 4.57 -5.80
CA ALA A 84 12.25 5.26 -5.42
C ALA A 84 11.03 4.86 -6.28
N ALA A 85 11.23 4.31 -7.48
CA ALA A 85 10.15 3.78 -8.30
C ALA A 85 9.46 2.57 -7.66
N ALA A 86 10.19 1.69 -6.96
CA ALA A 86 9.59 0.61 -6.19
C ALA A 86 8.63 1.13 -5.11
N SER A 87 9.08 2.12 -4.31
CA SER A 87 8.24 2.76 -3.30
C SER A 87 7.01 3.45 -3.90
N ARG A 88 7.18 4.08 -5.07
CA ARG A 88 6.07 4.68 -5.81
C ARG A 88 5.00 3.64 -6.16
N ILE A 89 5.39 2.43 -6.57
CA ILE A 89 4.45 1.35 -6.86
C ILE A 89 3.70 0.90 -5.60
N LEU A 90 4.32 0.91 -4.43
CA LEU A 90 3.60 0.64 -3.18
C LEU A 90 2.50 1.67 -2.91
N PHE A 91 2.77 2.96 -3.16
CA PHE A 91 1.75 4.02 -2.97
C PHE A 91 0.59 3.85 -3.95
N ILE A 92 0.91 3.43 -5.17
CA ILE A 92 -0.06 3.09 -6.20
C ILE A 92 -0.94 1.93 -5.72
N ILE A 93 -0.33 0.83 -5.24
CA ILE A 93 -1.05 -0.33 -4.72
C ILE A 93 -1.97 0.08 -3.57
N GLY A 94 -1.47 0.85 -2.60
CA GLY A 94 -2.26 1.36 -1.48
C GLY A 94 -3.51 2.13 -1.91
N ARG A 95 -3.47 2.77 -3.08
CA ARG A 95 -4.63 3.45 -3.65
C ARG A 95 -5.59 2.47 -4.34
N ILE A 96 -5.07 1.66 -5.27
CA ILE A 96 -5.91 0.95 -6.25
C ILE A 96 -6.43 -0.40 -5.76
N ALA A 97 -5.79 -0.99 -4.74
CA ALA A 97 -6.11 -2.34 -4.26
C ALA A 97 -7.52 -2.41 -3.64
N ASP A 98 -8.40 -3.22 -4.24
CA ASP A 98 -9.74 -3.52 -3.74
C ASP A 98 -9.75 -4.86 -2.98
N GLY A 99 -10.35 -4.84 -1.79
CA GLY A 99 -10.35 -5.95 -0.83
C GLY A 99 -9.53 -5.66 0.44
N GLU A 100 -9.89 -6.34 1.52
CA GLU A 100 -9.23 -6.21 2.83
C GLU A 100 -7.99 -7.10 2.90
N PHE A 101 -6.88 -6.55 3.36
CA PHE A 101 -5.63 -7.30 3.47
C PHE A 101 -4.83 -7.01 4.74
N GLY A 102 -5.31 -6.19 5.69
CA GLY A 102 -4.74 -5.98 7.03
C GLY A 102 -3.37 -5.29 7.08
N SER A 103 -2.40 -5.80 6.34
CA SER A 103 -1.07 -5.22 6.13
C SER A 103 -0.50 -5.57 4.75
N LEU A 104 0.27 -4.63 4.20
CA LEU A 104 1.12 -4.89 3.04
C LEU A 104 2.51 -5.30 3.55
N VAL A 105 3.01 -6.42 3.06
CA VAL A 105 4.31 -7.01 3.41
C VAL A 105 5.28 -6.83 2.25
N LEU A 106 6.44 -6.24 2.55
CA LEU A 106 7.58 -6.18 1.63
C LEU A 106 8.35 -7.49 1.82
N ALA A 107 8.32 -8.35 0.82
CA ALA A 107 8.89 -9.69 0.87
C ALA A 107 10.06 -9.83 -0.11
N ASP A 108 10.93 -10.81 0.14
CA ASP A 108 11.97 -11.24 -0.80
C ASP A 108 12.15 -12.76 -0.69
N ALA A 109 11.97 -13.46 -1.80
CA ALA A 109 12.05 -14.92 -1.91
C ALA A 109 11.15 -15.67 -0.90
N GLY A 110 9.94 -15.15 -0.67
CA GLY A 110 8.96 -15.73 0.26
C GLY A 110 9.21 -15.43 1.74
N GLU A 111 10.21 -14.61 2.07
CA GLU A 111 10.47 -14.10 3.42
C GLU A 111 9.90 -12.69 3.59
N GLY A 112 9.07 -12.47 4.61
CA GLY A 112 8.58 -11.12 4.94
C GLY A 112 9.66 -10.32 5.65
N LEU A 113 10.03 -9.16 5.10
CA LEU A 113 11.10 -8.31 5.62
C LEU A 113 10.54 -7.13 6.42
N PHE A 114 9.60 -6.44 5.81
CA PHE A 114 8.95 -5.27 6.39
C PHE A 114 7.44 -5.34 6.19
N ARG A 115 6.71 -4.59 7.01
CA ARG A 115 5.26 -4.45 6.87
C ARG A 115 4.81 -3.03 7.14
N ILE A 116 3.71 -2.66 6.51
CA ILE A 116 2.95 -1.45 6.74
C ILE A 116 1.47 -1.82 6.89
N SER A 117 0.74 -1.15 7.78
CA SER A 117 -0.69 -1.42 7.97
C SER A 117 -1.48 -1.05 6.71
N GLU A 118 -2.62 -1.71 6.49
CA GLU A 118 -3.55 -1.36 5.41
C GLU A 118 -4.00 0.11 5.52
N ASP A 119 -4.34 0.57 6.72
CA ASP A 119 -4.76 1.96 6.96
C ASP A 119 -3.68 2.97 6.54
N ASP A 120 -2.41 2.72 6.91
CA ASP A 120 -1.30 3.62 6.59
C ASP A 120 -1.02 3.64 5.08
N ILE A 121 -0.95 2.47 4.43
CA ILE A 121 -0.63 2.42 3.00
C ILE A 121 -1.77 2.97 2.14
N ARG A 122 -3.04 2.77 2.54
CA ARG A 122 -4.20 3.40 1.89
C ARG A 122 -4.18 4.91 2.06
N SER A 123 -3.90 5.41 3.26
CA SER A 123 -3.75 6.85 3.53
C SER A 123 -2.67 7.49 2.65
N ILE A 124 -1.51 6.84 2.52
CA ILE A 124 -0.42 7.30 1.64
C ILE A 124 -0.86 7.27 0.16
N GLY A 125 -1.48 6.18 -0.28
CA GLY A 125 -1.94 6.02 -1.66
C GLY A 125 -3.02 7.03 -2.07
N CYS A 126 -3.93 7.38 -1.16
CA CYS A 126 -4.92 8.42 -1.38
C CYS A 126 -4.29 9.80 -1.61
N GLN A 127 -3.17 10.09 -0.96
CA GLN A 127 -2.43 11.35 -1.11
C GLN A 127 -1.50 11.37 -2.34
N PHE A 128 -1.16 10.21 -2.89
CA PHE A 128 -0.30 10.06 -4.05
C PHE A 128 -1.01 10.53 -5.34
N VAL A 129 -0.35 11.42 -6.09
CA VAL A 129 -0.87 11.97 -7.35
C VAL A 129 -0.04 11.51 -8.55
N TRP A 130 -0.75 11.06 -9.57
CA TRP A 130 -0.19 10.55 -10.82
C TRP A 130 0.11 11.66 -11.80
N GLY A 131 1.39 11.84 -12.18
CA GLY A 131 1.77 12.49 -13.45
C GLY A 131 1.33 13.95 -13.64
N VAL A 132 0.88 14.63 -12.58
CA VAL A 132 0.46 16.05 -12.63
C VAL A 132 1.31 16.84 -11.64
N GLU A 133 2.11 17.76 -12.17
CA GLU A 133 2.92 18.68 -11.37
C GLU A 133 2.01 19.75 -10.72
N GLY A 134 2.19 20.02 -9.42
CA GLY A 134 1.57 21.16 -8.73
C GLY A 134 0.26 20.91 -7.97
N ARG A 135 -0.30 19.69 -7.92
CA ARG A 135 -1.42 19.31 -7.02
C ARG A 135 -1.25 17.87 -6.52
N GLY A 136 -1.34 17.67 -5.21
CA GLY A 136 -0.97 16.44 -4.50
C GLY A 136 -0.06 16.73 -3.31
N GLN A 137 0.20 15.75 -2.44
CA GLN A 137 1.26 15.92 -1.44
C GLN A 137 2.64 15.88 -2.10
N ASN A 138 3.59 16.57 -1.49
CA ASN A 138 4.99 16.49 -1.87
C ASN A 138 5.45 15.02 -1.79
N PRO A 139 6.01 14.41 -2.85
CA PRO A 139 6.53 13.04 -2.79
C PRO A 139 7.50 12.78 -1.63
N ILE A 140 8.25 13.80 -1.20
CA ILE A 140 9.12 13.74 -0.02
C ILE A 140 8.32 13.57 1.28
N ALA A 141 7.14 14.17 1.39
CA ALA A 141 6.26 13.98 2.53
C ALA A 141 5.72 12.55 2.60
N LEU A 142 5.26 12.01 1.45
CA LEU A 142 4.78 10.63 1.37
C LEU A 142 5.87 9.61 1.67
N LEU A 143 7.10 9.85 1.22
CA LEU A 143 8.25 9.01 1.58
C LEU A 143 8.54 9.02 3.08
N ARG A 144 8.35 10.16 3.77
CA ARG A 144 8.48 10.21 5.23
C ARG A 144 7.36 9.45 5.93
N GLU A 145 6.11 9.62 5.52
CA GLU A 145 4.97 8.89 6.09
C GLU A 145 5.15 7.38 5.91
N PHE A 146 5.55 6.97 4.71
CA PHE A 146 5.91 5.59 4.41
C PHE A 146 7.04 5.08 5.32
N ALA A 147 8.12 5.85 5.44
CA ALA A 147 9.24 5.49 6.29
C ALA A 147 8.87 5.37 7.78
N ASP A 148 8.02 6.27 8.28
CA ASP A 148 7.58 6.30 9.67
C ASP A 148 6.68 5.11 10.01
N ALA A 149 5.83 4.69 9.06
CA ALA A 149 4.85 3.62 9.21
C ALA A 149 5.44 2.20 9.03
N LEU A 150 6.60 2.08 8.39
CA LEU A 150 7.23 0.77 8.20
C LEU A 150 7.71 0.17 9.53
N THR A 151 7.42 -1.12 9.69
CA THR A 151 7.92 -1.95 10.78
C THR A 151 8.63 -3.19 10.23
N TYR A 152 9.60 -3.72 10.96
CA TYR A 152 10.17 -5.04 10.68
C TYR A 152 9.08 -6.10 10.83
N TYR A 153 9.00 -7.04 9.89
CA TYR A 153 7.93 -8.03 9.84
C TYR A 153 7.91 -8.94 11.09
N ASP A 154 9.08 -9.38 11.54
CA ASP A 154 9.27 -10.35 12.62
C ASP A 154 9.01 -9.79 14.03
N THR A 155 9.47 -8.56 14.28
CA THR A 155 9.45 -7.92 15.60
C THR A 155 8.32 -6.91 15.73
N GLY A 156 7.81 -6.38 14.62
CA GLY A 156 6.88 -5.26 14.60
C GLY A 156 7.48 -3.94 15.08
N HIS A 157 8.80 -3.88 15.31
CA HIS A 157 9.48 -2.65 15.67
C HIS A 157 9.57 -1.72 14.47
N ARG A 158 9.47 -0.42 14.72
CA ARG A 158 9.67 0.61 13.69
C ARG A 158 11.04 0.47 13.04
N VAL A 159 11.08 0.62 11.71
CA VAL A 159 12.34 0.62 10.96
C VAL A 159 13.02 1.99 11.10
N ALA A 160 12.25 3.08 10.97
CA ALA A 160 12.78 4.43 11.12
C ALA A 160 13.03 4.82 12.59
N LEU A 161 14.13 5.53 12.82
CA LEU A 161 14.38 6.24 14.07
C LEU A 161 13.26 7.28 14.34
N PRO A 162 12.96 7.59 15.60
CA PRO A 162 11.90 8.54 15.92
C PRO A 162 12.07 9.90 15.23
N PHE A 163 10.99 10.35 14.60
CA PHE A 163 10.90 11.68 13.99
C PHE A 163 10.66 12.73 15.07
N ASN A 164 11.32 13.88 14.95
CA ASN A 164 11.28 14.93 15.97
C ASN A 164 10.51 16.18 15.52
N GLY A 165 9.89 16.13 14.34
CA GLY A 165 9.14 17.23 13.73
C GLY A 165 10.00 18.19 12.91
N SER A 166 11.31 17.95 12.78
CA SER A 166 12.18 18.75 11.92
C SER A 166 12.00 18.32 10.47
N LEU A 167 11.48 19.20 9.61
CA LEU A 167 11.25 18.90 8.20
C LEU A 167 12.48 18.28 7.51
N LEU A 168 13.64 18.93 7.63
CA LEU A 168 14.87 18.48 6.99
C LEU A 168 15.47 17.28 7.73
N GLY A 169 15.42 17.27 9.07
CA GLY A 169 15.98 16.18 9.88
C GLY A 169 15.23 14.87 9.66
N ASP A 170 13.90 14.92 9.64
CA ASP A 170 13.06 13.73 9.44
C ASP A 170 13.07 13.26 7.99
N THR A 171 13.20 14.18 7.01
CA THR A 171 13.48 13.77 5.62
C THR A 171 14.79 13.02 5.50
N HIS A 172 15.87 13.51 6.13
CA HIS A 172 17.15 12.82 6.09
C HIS A 172 17.06 11.42 6.72
N LYS A 173 16.46 11.30 7.91
CA LYS A 173 16.24 9.99 8.55
C LYS A 173 15.41 9.03 7.69
N ALA A 174 14.37 9.52 7.03
CA ALA A 174 13.54 8.70 6.15
C ALA A 174 14.36 8.18 4.96
N LEU A 175 15.14 9.05 4.33
CA LEU A 175 16.00 8.67 3.20
C LEU A 175 17.10 7.69 3.63
N ASP A 176 17.75 7.93 4.77
CA ASP A 176 18.79 7.04 5.29
C ASP A 176 18.20 5.66 5.59
N MET A 177 17.04 5.60 6.26
CA MET A 177 16.35 4.35 6.52
C MET A 177 16.02 3.59 5.23
N LEU A 178 15.43 4.28 4.23
CA LEU A 178 15.10 3.65 2.96
C LEU A 178 16.36 3.15 2.23
N ASN A 179 17.44 3.94 2.20
CA ASN A 179 18.64 3.61 1.43
C ASN A 179 19.58 2.63 2.13
N GLU A 180 19.62 2.60 3.46
CA GLU A 180 20.55 1.78 4.22
C GLU A 180 19.92 0.49 4.75
N ALA A 181 18.59 0.44 4.91
CA ALA A 181 17.89 -0.72 5.45
C ALA A 181 16.89 -1.34 4.44
N VAL A 182 15.89 -0.57 4.00
CA VAL A 182 14.76 -1.15 3.24
C VAL A 182 15.17 -1.54 1.82
N ASN A 183 15.69 -0.60 1.04
CA ASN A 183 16.03 -0.81 -0.36
C ASN A 183 17.09 -1.91 -0.57
N PRO A 184 18.18 -1.97 0.22
CA PRO A 184 19.15 -3.05 0.09
C PRO A 184 18.56 -4.44 0.35
N GLN A 185 17.58 -4.56 1.25
CA GLN A 185 17.00 -5.85 1.62
C GLN A 185 15.81 -6.25 0.75
N TRP A 186 14.96 -5.31 0.37
CA TRP A 186 13.73 -5.59 -0.37
C TRP A 186 13.91 -5.46 -1.89
N VAL A 187 14.58 -4.41 -2.35
CA VAL A 187 14.68 -4.15 -3.80
C VAL A 187 15.93 -4.76 -4.42
N LEU A 188 17.03 -4.86 -3.66
CA LEU A 188 18.35 -5.16 -4.22
C LEU A 188 18.94 -6.50 -3.77
N ARG A 189 18.31 -7.24 -2.84
CA ARG A 189 18.91 -8.40 -2.19
C ARG A 189 19.08 -9.59 -3.13
N THR A 190 17.98 -10.01 -3.77
CA THR A 190 17.98 -11.17 -4.67
C THR A 190 17.58 -10.84 -6.11
N VAL A 191 17.33 -9.57 -6.39
CA VAL A 191 16.79 -9.13 -7.67
C VAL A 191 17.74 -9.36 -8.84
N GLU A 192 17.20 -9.77 -9.98
CA GLU A 192 17.94 -9.73 -11.24
C GLU A 192 17.99 -8.27 -11.75
N VAL A 193 19.20 -7.71 -11.82
CA VAL A 193 19.44 -6.38 -12.41
C VAL A 193 19.76 -6.54 -13.89
N LYS A 194 18.97 -5.89 -14.75
CA LYS A 194 19.15 -5.87 -16.21
C LYS A 194 19.65 -4.54 -16.72
#